data_AF-A0A285N3T5-F1
#
_entry.id   AF-A0A285N3T5-F1
#
_cell.length_a   1.000
_cell.length_b   1.000
_cell.length_c   1.000
_cell.angle_alpha   90.00
_cell.angle_beta   90.00
_cell.angle_gamma   90.00
#
_symmetry.space_group_name_H-M   'P 1'
#
loop_
_entity.id
_entity.type
_entity.pdbx_description
1 polymer ?
#
loop_
_entity_poly.entity_id
_entity_poly.type
_entity_poly.pdbx_seq_one_letter_code
_entity_poly.pdbx_strand_id
1 'polypeptide(L)'
;MKYIFDFILAITLTGLSYYIGSLFFRHGLPIWQALIIGFSVVSLGALTEALGAPIWLIVLLPFPVGMLLLYLFLQVPVPNWFLTYATTLALYTVMHIPMSYFFQFHSLIPAWKLS
;
A
#
# COMPACT_ATOMS: atom_id res chain seq x y z
N MET A 1 -4.42 18.58 11.24
CA MET A 1 -5.62 17.88 10.72
C MET A 1 -5.38 17.30 9.33
N LYS A 2 -4.78 18.07 8.40
CA LYS A 2 -4.42 17.60 7.06
C LYS A 2 -3.58 16.31 7.07
N TYR A 3 -2.52 16.25 7.89
CA TYR A 3 -1.70 15.04 8.09
C TYR A 3 -2.53 13.78 8.38
N ILE A 4 -3.46 13.85 9.34
CA ILE A 4 -4.26 12.70 9.77
C ILE A 4 -5.21 12.28 8.65
N PHE A 5 -5.80 13.25 7.96
CA PHE A 5 -6.65 12.99 6.80
C PHE A 5 -5.86 12.29 5.68
N ASP A 6 -4.71 12.83 5.31
CA ASP A 6 -3.83 12.28 4.26
C ASP A 6 -3.35 10.87 4.63
N PHE A 7 -3.02 10.64 5.90
CA PHE A 7 -2.64 9.33 6.41
C PHE A 7 -3.76 8.29 6.31
N ILE A 8 -4.98 8.63 6.78
CA ILE A 8 -6.15 7.74 6.69
C ILE A 8 -6.49 7.45 5.23
N LEU A 9 -6.39 8.46 4.37
CA LEU A 9 -6.65 8.35 2.95
C LEU A 9 -5.64 7.43 2.25
N ALA A 10 -4.35 7.59 2.57
CA ALA A 10 -3.28 6.71 2.09
C ALA A 10 -3.51 5.24 2.52
N ILE A 11 -3.89 5.01 3.78
CA ILE A 11 -4.25 3.67 4.28
C ILE A 11 -5.41 3.10 3.47
N THR A 12 -6.44 3.91 3.25
CA THR A 12 -7.65 3.49 2.55
C THR A 12 -7.34 3.14 1.09
N LEU A 13 -6.63 4.00 0.36
CA LEU A 13 -6.26 3.75 -1.03
C LEU A 13 -5.32 2.55 -1.18
N THR A 14 -4.34 2.42 -0.28
CA THR A 14 -3.44 1.26 -0.26
C THR A 14 -4.23 -0.02 0.02
N GLY A 15 -5.07 -0.03 1.05
CA GLY A 15 -5.92 -1.19 1.38
C GLY A 15 -6.90 -1.54 0.26
N LEU A 16 -7.52 -0.55 -0.39
CA LEU A 16 -8.39 -0.79 -1.54
C LEU A 16 -7.63 -1.39 -2.73
N SER A 17 -6.36 -1.04 -2.92
CA SER A 17 -5.51 -1.64 -3.95
C SER A 17 -5.37 -3.15 -3.73
N TYR A 18 -5.07 -3.54 -2.48
CA TYR A 18 -4.97 -4.95 -2.09
C TYR A 18 -6.30 -5.68 -2.19
N TYR A 19 -7.39 -5.03 -1.76
CA TYR A 19 -8.73 -5.59 -1.85
C TYR A 19 -9.10 -5.89 -3.30
N ILE A 20 -9.07 -4.87 -4.16
CA ILE A 20 -9.45 -5.01 -5.58
C ILE A 20 -8.49 -5.96 -6.31
N GLY A 21 -7.19 -5.87 -6.06
CA GLY A 21 -6.19 -6.76 -6.66
C GLY A 21 -6.44 -8.22 -6.32
N SER A 22 -6.89 -8.50 -5.10
CA SER A 22 -7.22 -9.86 -4.67
C SER A 22 -8.53 -10.40 -5.28
N LEU A 23 -9.48 -9.54 -5.69
CA LEU A 23 -10.75 -9.98 -6.27
C LEU A 23 -10.58 -10.67 -7.64
N PHE A 24 -9.47 -10.42 -8.34
CA PHE A 24 -9.19 -11.05 -9.62
C PHE A 24 -8.93 -12.57 -9.52
N PHE A 25 -8.69 -13.09 -8.32
CA PHE A 25 -8.45 -14.51 -8.07
C PHE A 25 -9.47 -15.02 -7.04
N ARG A 26 -10.06 -16.21 -7.26
CA ARG A 26 -11.26 -16.74 -6.57
C ARG A 26 -11.23 -16.77 -5.01
N HIS A 27 -10.10 -16.47 -4.39
CA HIS A 27 -9.93 -16.29 -2.96
C HIS A 27 -9.53 -14.84 -2.66
N GLY A 28 -10.48 -13.91 -2.81
CA GLY A 28 -10.24 -12.50 -2.52
C GLY A 28 -10.00 -12.25 -1.03
N LEU A 29 -9.17 -11.26 -0.71
CA LEU A 29 -9.01 -10.78 0.64
C LEU A 29 -10.31 -10.14 1.11
N PRO A 30 -10.77 -10.42 2.33
CA PRO A 30 -11.79 -9.59 2.94
C PRO A 30 -11.26 -8.18 3.19
N ILE A 31 -12.16 -7.19 3.15
CA ILE A 31 -11.79 -5.77 3.21
C ILE A 31 -11.01 -5.41 4.48
N TRP A 32 -11.29 -6.04 5.62
CA TRP A 32 -10.57 -5.79 6.87
C TRP A 32 -9.12 -6.25 6.83
N GLN A 33 -8.83 -7.40 6.19
CA GLN A 33 -7.44 -7.84 5.98
C GLN A 33 -6.70 -6.90 5.04
N ALA A 34 -7.36 -6.43 3.98
CA ALA A 34 -6.78 -5.47 3.05
C ALA A 34 -6.46 -4.12 3.74
N LEU A 35 -7.35 -3.65 4.63
CA LEU A 35 -7.10 -2.45 5.45
C LEU A 35 -5.95 -2.64 6.45
N ILE A 36 -5.80 -3.84 7.04
CA ILE A 36 -4.63 -4.17 7.88
C ILE A 36 -3.34 -4.05 7.07
N ILE A 37 -3.31 -4.59 5.84
CA ILE A 37 -2.14 -4.44 4.96
C ILE A 37 -1.88 -2.95 4.69
N GLY A 38 -2.90 -2.19 4.30
CA GLY A 38 -2.77 -0.76 4.06
C GLY A 38 -2.23 0.01 5.26
N PHE A 39 -2.76 -0.28 6.46
CA PHE A 39 -2.30 0.32 7.71
C PHE A 39 -0.83 0.00 7.99
N SER A 40 -0.43 -1.28 7.89
CA SER A 40 0.95 -1.70 8.15
C SER A 40 1.93 -1.06 7.16
N VAL A 41 1.61 -1.07 5.87
CA VAL A 41 2.48 -0.52 4.80
C VAL A 41 2.65 0.99 4.98
N VAL A 42 1.56 1.73 5.17
CA VAL A 42 1.61 3.20 5.28
C VAL A 42 2.23 3.64 6.60
N SER A 43 1.90 2.98 7.72
CA SER A 43 2.51 3.28 9.02
C SER A 43 4.02 3.03 9.01
N LEU A 44 4.46 1.93 8.40
CA LEU A 44 5.87 1.61 8.30
C LEU A 44 6.62 2.64 7.43
N GLY A 45 6.03 3.06 6.31
CA GLY A 45 6.57 4.15 5.50
C GLY A 45 6.70 5.45 6.31
N ALA A 46 5.64 5.87 6.98
CA ALA A 46 5.64 7.08 7.81
C ALA A 46 6.64 7.02 8.98
N LEU A 47 6.77 5.86 9.64
CA LEU A 47 7.77 5.66 10.69
C LEU A 47 9.19 5.71 10.15
N THR A 48 9.44 5.07 9.00
CA THR A 48 10.75 5.06 8.35
C THR A 48 11.16 6.48 7.96
N GLU A 49 10.22 7.28 7.46
CA GLU A 49 10.41 8.70 7.19
C GLU A 49 10.67 9.53 8.45
N ALA A 50 9.89 9.31 9.51
CA ALA A 50 10.05 10.01 10.78
C ALA A 50 11.42 9.75 11.43
N LEU A 51 12.03 8.59 11.15
CA LEU A 51 13.39 8.24 11.59
C LEU A 51 14.49 8.90 10.73
N GLY A 52 14.14 9.69 9.71
CA GLY A 52 15.09 10.38 8.84
C GLY A 52 15.79 9.46 7.85
N ALA A 53 15.18 8.32 7.51
CA ALA A 53 15.74 7.37 6.55
C ALA A 53 15.85 7.98 5.13
N PRO A 54 16.80 7.50 4.31
CA PRO A 54 16.89 7.92 2.92
C PRO A 54 15.65 7.48 2.12
N ILE A 55 15.28 8.28 1.12
CA ILE A 55 14.05 8.08 0.32
C ILE A 55 13.93 6.65 -0.20
N TRP A 56 14.99 6.06 -0.75
CA TRP A 56 14.94 4.68 -1.28
C TRP A 56 14.51 3.64 -0.23
N LEU A 57 14.84 3.85 1.05
CA LEU A 57 14.48 2.93 2.12
C LEU A 57 13.02 3.15 2.55
N ILE A 58 12.57 4.41 2.61
CA ILE A 58 11.16 4.74 2.85
C ILE A 58 10.29 4.07 1.78
N VAL A 59 10.76 4.09 0.53
CA VAL A 59 10.08 3.44 -0.61
C VAL A 59 10.12 1.93 -0.49
N LEU A 60 11.30 1.34 -0.23
CA LEU A 60 11.50 -0.11 -0.32
C LEU A 60 10.89 -0.88 0.86
N LEU A 61 11.00 -0.37 2.09
CA LEU A 61 10.66 -1.11 3.31
C LEU A 61 9.20 -1.59 3.36
N PRO A 62 8.20 -0.82 2.88
CA PRO A 62 6.81 -1.25 2.88
C PRO A 62 6.51 -2.39 1.89
N PHE A 63 7.34 -2.59 0.85
CA PHE A 63 7.12 -3.67 -0.13
C PHE A 63 7.19 -5.07 0.50
N PRO A 64 8.29 -5.47 1.19
CA PRO A 64 8.37 -6.76 1.87
C PRO A 64 7.22 -7.01 2.84
N VAL A 65 6.79 -5.98 3.58
CA VAL A 65 5.69 -6.11 4.56
C VAL A 65 4.36 -6.34 3.85
N GLY A 66 4.06 -5.57 2.81
CA GLY A 66 2.86 -5.77 2.00
C GLY A 66 2.86 -7.13 1.29
N MET A 67 4.00 -7.56 0.77
CA MET A 67 4.20 -8.88 0.15
C MET A 67 3.95 -10.02 1.13
N LEU A 68 4.55 -9.94 2.32
CA LEU A 68 4.42 -10.94 3.37
C LEU A 68 2.99 -11.05 3.89
N LEU A 69 2.35 -9.92 4.23
CA LEU A 69 0.98 -9.93 4.73
C LEU A 69 -0.01 -10.45 3.68
N LEU A 70 0.17 -10.05 2.40
CA LEU A 70 -0.63 -10.60 1.31
C LEU A 70 -0.44 -12.12 1.20
N TYR A 71 0.78 -12.63 1.33
CA TYR A 71 1.04 -14.08 1.29
C TYR A 71 0.34 -14.82 2.44
N LEU A 72 0.46 -14.29 3.66
CA LEU A 72 -0.13 -14.88 4.86
C LEU A 72 -1.67 -14.90 4.83
N PHE A 73 -2.29 -13.84 4.30
CA PHE A 73 -3.75 -13.71 4.26
C PHE A 73 -4.39 -14.40 3.06
N LEU A 74 -3.77 -14.35 1.89
CA LEU A 74 -4.35 -14.87 0.65
C LEU A 74 -4.30 -16.41 0.58
N GLN A 75 -3.31 -17.04 1.24
CA GLN A 75 -3.19 -18.51 1.37
C GLN A 75 -3.31 -19.28 0.04
N VAL A 76 -2.77 -18.73 -1.04
CA VAL A 76 -2.79 -19.32 -2.39
C VAL A 76 -1.39 -19.73 -2.83
N PRO A 77 -1.25 -20.57 -3.89
CA PRO A 77 0.04 -20.90 -4.46
C PRO A 77 0.86 -19.66 -4.84
N VAL A 78 2.18 -19.75 -4.72
CA VAL A 78 3.13 -18.66 -4.98
C VAL A 78 2.89 -17.93 -6.32
N PRO A 79 2.61 -18.60 -7.46
CA PRO A 79 2.32 -17.90 -8.71
C PRO A 79 1.09 -17.00 -8.64
N ASN A 80 0.00 -17.48 -8.01
CA ASN A 80 -1.22 -16.70 -7.86
C ASN A 80 -0.99 -15.52 -6.91
N TRP A 81 -0.27 -15.73 -5.81
CA TRP A 81 0.12 -14.65 -4.91
C TRP A 81 0.95 -13.57 -5.63
N PHE A 82 1.94 -13.97 -6.42
CA PHE A 82 2.79 -13.04 -7.16
C PHE A 82 1.98 -12.24 -8.19
N LEU A 83 1.07 -12.89 -8.92
CA LEU A 83 0.15 -12.22 -9.85
C LEU A 83 -0.80 -11.25 -9.13
N THR A 84 -1.36 -11.65 -7.98
CA THR A 84 -2.18 -10.76 -7.15
C THR A 84 -1.37 -9.56 -6.68
N TYR A 85 -0.13 -9.76 -6.27
CA TYR A 85 0.76 -8.67 -5.85
C TYR A 85 1.07 -7.72 -7.01
N ALA A 86 1.44 -8.24 -8.18
CA ALA A 86 1.70 -7.42 -9.37
C ALA A 86 0.46 -6.62 -9.80
N THR A 87 -0.72 -7.25 -9.76
CA THR A 87 -2.01 -6.59 -10.04
C THR A 87 -2.31 -5.50 -9.02
N THR A 88 -2.06 -5.79 -7.74
CA THR A 88 -2.21 -4.82 -6.65
C THR A 88 -1.29 -3.61 -6.86
N LEU A 89 -0.03 -3.84 -7.26
CA LEU A 89 0.92 -2.76 -7.50
C LEU A 89 0.47 -1.88 -8.68
N ALA A 90 -0.03 -2.48 -9.76
CA ALA A 90 -0.58 -1.74 -10.89
C ALA A 90 -1.79 -0.89 -10.46
N LEU A 91 -2.74 -1.47 -9.72
CA LEU A 91 -3.91 -0.77 -9.19
C LEU A 91 -3.52 0.35 -8.22
N TYR A 92 -2.55 0.09 -7.35
CA TYR A 92 -1.98 1.05 -6.44
C TYR A 92 -1.44 2.26 -7.23
N THR A 93 -0.62 2.04 -8.24
CA THR A 93 -0.08 3.11 -9.09
C THR A 93 -1.20 3.89 -9.78
N VAL A 94 -2.17 3.21 -10.39
CA VAL A 94 -3.29 3.85 -11.10
C VAL A 94 -4.15 4.70 -10.17
N MET A 95 -4.40 4.28 -8.93
CA MET A 95 -5.17 5.06 -7.96
C MET A 95 -4.37 6.22 -7.36
N HIS A 96 -3.07 6.02 -7.13
CA HIS A 96 -2.25 7.02 -6.47
C HIS A 96 -1.80 8.14 -7.42
N ILE A 97 -1.65 7.90 -8.72
CA ILE A 97 -1.28 8.96 -9.69
C ILE A 97 -2.30 10.13 -9.70
N PRO A 98 -3.61 9.91 -9.91
CA PRO A 98 -4.60 10.98 -9.83
C PRO A 98 -4.64 11.62 -8.45
N MET A 99 -4.46 10.81 -7.40
CA MET A 99 -4.50 11.33 -6.04
C MET A 99 -3.34 12.27 -5.75
N SER A 100 -2.13 11.92 -6.18
CA SER A 100 -0.97 12.81 -6.09
C SER A 100 -1.17 14.11 -6.87
N TYR A 101 -1.88 14.07 -7.99
CA TYR A 101 -2.23 15.27 -8.76
C TYR A 101 -3.20 16.20 -8.00
N PHE A 102 -4.29 15.66 -7.45
CA PHE A 102 -5.30 16.47 -6.75
C PHE A 102 -4.85 16.98 -5.37
N PHE A 103 -4.06 16.19 -4.65
CA PHE A 103 -3.68 16.47 -3.26
C PHE A 103 -2.23 16.97 -3.10
N GLN A 104 -1.50 17.11 -4.21
CA GLN A 104 -0.10 17.53 -4.27
C GLN A 104 0.85 16.70 -3.39
N PHE A 105 0.61 15.39 -3.32
CA PHE A 105 1.53 14.48 -2.64
C PHE A 105 2.87 14.45 -3.38
N HIS A 106 3.93 14.85 -2.69
CA HIS A 106 5.28 14.72 -3.22
C HIS A 106 5.69 13.25 -3.12
N SER A 107 6.02 12.64 -4.26
CA SER A 107 6.49 11.27 -4.46
C SER A 107 5.44 10.18 -4.63
N LEU A 108 5.66 9.41 -5.69
CA LEU A 108 4.99 8.18 -6.06
C LEU A 108 5.70 7.01 -5.38
N ILE A 109 4.94 6.23 -4.59
CA ILE A 109 5.34 4.96 -3.96
C ILE A 109 6.38 5.21 -2.83
N PRO A 110 6.13 4.70 -1.61
CA PRO A 110 6.01 5.50 -0.40
C PRO A 110 7.21 6.42 -0.15
N ALA A 111 7.01 7.72 -0.36
CA ALA A 111 7.71 8.77 0.37
C ALA A 111 6.66 9.84 0.61
N TRP A 112 5.77 9.55 1.53
CA TRP A 112 4.69 10.45 1.90
C TRP A 112 5.32 11.60 2.67
N LYS A 113 5.76 12.67 1.99
CA LYS A 113 6.05 13.91 2.71
C LYS A 113 4.77 14.38 3.37
N LEU A 114 4.59 13.97 4.62
CA LEU A 114 3.47 14.32 5.46
C LEU A 114 3.78 15.72 6.03
N SER A 115 3.81 16.72 5.15
CA SER A 115 4.07 18.12 5.48
C SER A 115 2.91 18.76 6.22
#